data_AF-A0A4S2HBU8-F1
#
_entry.id   AF-A0A4S2HBU8-F1
#
_cell.length_a   1.000
_cell.length_b   1.000
_cell.length_c   1.000
_cell.angle_alpha   90.00
_cell.angle_beta   90.00
_cell.angle_gamma   90.00
#
_symmetry.space_group_name_H-M   'P 1'
#
loop_
_entity.id
_entity.type
_entity.pdbx_description
1 polymer ?
#
loop_
_entity_poly.entity_id
_entity_poly.type
_entity_poly.pdbx_seq_one_letter_code
_entity_poly.pdbx_strand_id
1 'polypeptide(L)'
;MTGSLPHSAFAAVAESRAAARPANMYFMVRILFTLGVERAMLECAVPASPAPIGERYGKSGKRAGGPGRSVDGSGMTWISHFFAVSLLFAAICGEAAARDGRDLHVDVRWDAVVTVCPARPGEAAPPTRAECEDRRLWQVDPQQRSLWLTLQVTVPPALIEAGRPLGLFFSGKAASAAYVNGRPVGQNGQPGFDRASEVAGFMDTVFYLPSGVLRAGENEIVMFMSGHHSRIHLDSPIHALAIGVYRDPTRAIAAHYLPALAIFGALAIGALYFAVVAARGLASAATGALAAAAGASAAQLILEALRGLWAYPYPVHDVRLVLITVLATLTGVMLALFAWSRVRDRGHLPVGCGALALAALVLPFAQGYDLKTFLGLLLPIVFAIGALAVQRRRDRRRAYVPAGMLLVFAGLLIVMPRHLLDIAFFQLMAGLLLVLFVQQAIFLAGLVQRRREEAGRARQLEAALANVGQARNPQRLQIAEAGRVELVDTRVIVHCRGAGDYVELLLEDGRTLLHDATLSGLEEKLPATFVRVHRSHIVNMSHIVSLDRAASGVGRLTLDNGDGVPVSRRVMPRVRDVLASTVSGRGPTA
;
A
#
# COMPACT_ATOMS: atom_id res chain seq x y z
N MET A 1 4.87 70.34 -22.46
CA MET A 1 5.13 70.66 -21.04
C MET A 1 4.73 69.44 -20.23
N THR A 2 5.42 68.29 -20.28
CA THR A 2 6.73 67.95 -19.67
C THR A 2 6.87 68.40 -18.22
N GLY A 3 6.85 67.43 -17.30
CA GLY A 3 7.13 67.56 -15.86
C GLY A 3 6.51 66.38 -15.09
N SER A 4 7.04 65.17 -15.22
CA SER A 4 8.06 64.55 -14.34
C SER A 4 7.52 64.08 -12.97
N LEU A 5 7.24 62.78 -12.90
CA LEU A 5 7.08 61.98 -11.68
C LEU A 5 8.38 62.00 -10.84
N PRO A 6 8.30 61.97 -9.49
CA PRO A 6 9.34 61.40 -8.66
C PRO A 6 8.99 59.95 -8.28
N HIS A 7 9.82 59.03 -8.75
CA HIS A 7 9.98 57.68 -8.24
C HIS A 7 10.47 57.70 -6.79
N SER A 8 9.58 57.64 -5.79
CA SER A 8 9.99 57.30 -4.41
C SER A 8 8.82 56.95 -3.47
N ALA A 9 7.96 56.00 -3.85
CA ALA A 9 6.98 55.43 -2.91
C ALA A 9 6.61 53.96 -3.17
N PHE A 10 7.40 53.23 -3.98
CA PHE A 10 7.14 51.81 -4.32
C PHE A 10 8.22 50.84 -3.84
N ALA A 11 9.10 51.27 -2.92
CA ALA A 11 10.22 50.45 -2.43
C ALA A 11 10.07 49.95 -0.97
N ALA A 12 8.97 50.21 -0.27
CA ALA A 12 8.83 49.86 1.16
C ALA A 12 7.82 48.72 1.47
N VAL A 13 7.26 48.04 0.46
CA VAL A 13 6.25 46.96 0.66
C VAL A 13 6.69 45.61 0.05
N ALA A 14 7.85 45.55 -0.61
CA ALA A 14 8.34 44.32 -1.25
C ALA A 14 9.32 43.49 -0.38
N GLU A 15 9.71 43.96 0.81
CA GLU A 15 10.83 43.36 1.57
C GLU A 15 10.45 42.69 2.91
N SER A 16 9.17 42.37 3.15
CA SER A 16 8.76 41.52 4.30
C SER A 16 8.29 40.11 3.91
N ARG A 17 8.50 39.69 2.65
CA ARG A 17 8.06 38.39 2.11
C ARG A 17 9.14 37.29 2.02
N ALA A 18 10.33 37.47 2.61
CA ALA A 18 11.46 36.56 2.37
C ALA A 18 11.94 35.69 3.57
N ALA A 19 11.30 35.71 4.74
CA ALA A 19 11.80 34.98 5.90
C ALA A 19 10.73 34.15 6.65
N ALA A 20 10.11 33.19 5.97
CA ALA A 20 9.44 32.06 6.62
C ALA A 20 9.34 30.87 5.64
N ARG A 21 10.48 30.25 5.31
CA ARG A 21 10.47 28.95 4.64
C ARG A 21 9.90 27.92 5.63
N PRO A 22 8.93 27.08 5.24
CA PRO A 22 8.44 26.03 6.14
C PRO A 22 9.52 24.95 6.27
N ALA A 23 10.32 25.03 7.33
CA ALA A 23 11.28 24.00 7.71
C ALA A 23 10.63 22.62 7.93
N ASN A 24 9.30 22.57 8.10
CA ASN A 24 8.54 21.35 8.35
C ASN A 24 8.46 20.37 7.17
N MET A 25 8.47 20.85 5.92
CA MET A 25 8.42 19.95 4.76
C MET A 25 9.78 19.28 4.49
N TYR A 26 10.87 20.01 4.70
CA TYR A 26 12.24 19.47 4.60
C TYR A 26 12.54 18.49 5.75
N PHE A 27 12.00 18.73 6.94
CA PHE A 27 12.12 17.82 8.08
C PHE A 27 11.31 16.52 7.86
N MET A 28 10.13 16.60 7.24
CA MET A 28 9.29 15.44 6.92
C MET A 28 9.89 14.55 5.82
N VAL A 29 10.48 15.13 4.78
CA VAL A 29 11.26 14.38 3.77
C VAL A 29 12.50 13.75 4.40
N ARG A 30 13.15 14.45 5.34
CA ARG A 30 14.35 13.95 6.03
C ARG A 30 14.05 12.82 7.02
N ILE A 31 12.86 12.78 7.64
CA ILE A 31 12.38 11.66 8.48
C ILE A 31 12.02 10.43 7.63
N LEU A 32 11.37 10.63 6.48
CA LEU A 32 11.16 9.56 5.50
C LEU A 32 12.49 9.01 4.95
N PHE A 33 13.53 9.86 4.86
CA PHE A 33 14.90 9.48 4.50
C PHE A 33 15.65 8.74 5.62
N THR A 34 15.54 9.14 6.89
CA THR A 34 16.20 8.45 8.02
C THR A 34 15.57 7.11 8.38
N LEU A 35 14.34 6.82 7.95
CA LEU A 35 13.67 5.52 8.12
C LEU A 35 14.11 4.42 7.12
N GLY A 36 15.21 4.61 6.38
CA GLY A 36 15.88 3.52 5.66
C GLY A 36 15.26 3.11 4.32
N VAL A 37 14.43 3.97 3.71
CA VAL A 37 13.83 3.74 2.39
C VAL A 37 14.89 3.73 1.27
N GLU A 38 15.98 4.49 1.43
CA GLU A 38 17.05 4.59 0.43
C GLU A 38 17.79 3.27 0.22
N ARG A 39 18.09 2.50 1.28
CA ARG A 39 18.81 1.22 1.16
C ARG A 39 17.99 0.17 0.39
N ALA A 40 16.68 0.13 0.62
CA ALA A 40 15.79 -0.82 -0.06
C ALA A 40 15.53 -0.46 -1.54
N MET A 41 15.55 0.83 -1.89
CA MET A 41 15.38 1.29 -3.28
C MET A 41 16.69 1.32 -4.08
N LEU A 42 17.81 1.71 -3.49
CA LEU A 42 19.12 1.75 -4.16
C LEU A 42 19.70 0.36 -4.44
N GLU A 43 19.48 -0.62 -3.56
CA GLU A 43 19.87 -2.01 -3.82
C GLU A 43 19.07 -2.65 -4.97
N CYS A 44 17.96 -2.03 -5.41
CA CYS A 44 17.20 -2.46 -6.58
C CYS A 44 17.68 -1.82 -7.91
N ALA A 45 18.55 -0.81 -7.88
CA ALA A 45 18.82 0.05 -9.05
C ALA A 45 20.21 -0.14 -9.70
N VAL A 46 21.09 -1.01 -9.18
CA VAL A 46 22.43 -1.22 -9.76
C VAL A 46 22.51 -2.54 -10.54
N PRO A 47 22.70 -2.52 -11.86
CA PRO A 47 23.05 -3.72 -12.61
C PRO A 47 24.51 -4.09 -12.26
N ALA A 48 24.71 -5.23 -11.61
CA ALA A 48 26.05 -5.79 -11.50
C ALA A 48 26.47 -6.35 -12.88
N SER A 49 27.32 -5.60 -13.58
CA SER A 49 28.09 -6.08 -14.73
C SER A 49 28.98 -7.26 -14.32
N PRO A 50 29.16 -8.30 -15.16
CA PRO A 50 30.05 -9.39 -14.85
C PRO A 50 31.50 -8.96 -15.09
N ALA A 51 32.38 -9.18 -14.12
CA ALA A 51 33.83 -9.09 -14.27
C ALA A 51 34.47 -10.41 -13.81
N PRO A 52 35.66 -10.75 -14.32
CA PRO A 52 35.98 -12.10 -14.77
C PRO A 52 36.50 -13.04 -13.68
N ILE A 53 36.42 -14.32 -14.04
CA ILE A 53 36.88 -15.50 -13.31
C ILE A 53 38.40 -15.39 -13.04
N GLY A 54 38.79 -15.51 -11.78
CA GLY A 54 40.16 -15.66 -11.33
C GLY A 54 40.23 -16.62 -10.14
N GLU A 55 40.95 -17.72 -10.32
CA GLU A 55 41.14 -18.83 -9.40
C GLU A 55 41.73 -18.42 -8.04
N ARG A 56 41.27 -19.08 -6.96
CA ARG A 56 42.18 -19.72 -5.99
C ARG A 56 41.45 -20.70 -5.07
N TYR A 57 41.90 -21.95 -5.13
CA TYR A 57 41.63 -23.04 -4.19
C TYR A 57 42.15 -22.71 -2.79
N GLY A 58 41.39 -23.08 -1.76
CA GLY A 58 41.83 -23.08 -0.36
C GLY A 58 40.86 -23.84 0.54
N LYS A 59 41.26 -25.06 0.92
CA LYS A 59 40.54 -26.03 1.78
C LYS A 59 40.14 -25.45 3.15
N SER A 60 38.92 -25.77 3.62
CA SER A 60 38.68 -26.20 5.01
C SER A 60 37.24 -26.69 5.16
N GLY A 61 37.08 -27.97 5.53
CA GLY A 61 35.78 -28.56 5.82
C GLY A 61 35.29 -28.19 7.22
N LYS A 62 33.97 -27.99 7.35
CA LYS A 62 33.20 -28.24 8.56
C LYS A 62 31.72 -28.39 8.18
N ARG A 63 31.16 -29.58 8.43
CA ARG A 63 29.71 -29.81 8.50
C ARG A 63 29.16 -29.09 9.74
N ALA A 64 28.03 -28.39 9.62
CA ALA A 64 26.88 -28.41 10.54
C ALA A 64 25.99 -27.17 10.36
N GLY A 65 24.66 -27.38 10.43
CA GLY A 65 23.70 -26.37 10.86
C GLY A 65 22.93 -25.66 9.74
N GLY A 66 21.71 -26.12 9.46
CA GLY A 66 20.74 -25.35 8.69
C GLY A 66 20.34 -24.07 9.46
N PRO A 67 20.02 -22.95 8.79
CA PRO A 67 19.61 -21.75 9.48
C PRO A 67 18.11 -21.78 9.74
N GLY A 68 17.74 -22.25 10.94
CA GLY A 68 16.55 -21.73 11.59
C GLY A 68 16.79 -20.25 11.89
N ARG A 69 16.27 -19.36 11.04
CA ARG A 69 16.26 -17.92 11.36
C ARG A 69 15.27 -17.67 12.48
N SER A 70 15.79 -17.34 13.66
CA SER A 70 15.08 -16.58 14.69
C SER A 70 14.54 -15.30 14.06
N VAL A 71 13.22 -15.13 14.12
CA VAL A 71 12.58 -13.84 13.83
C VAL A 71 12.60 -13.08 15.15
N ASP A 72 13.64 -12.26 15.31
CA ASP A 72 13.88 -11.36 16.45
C ASP A 72 12.84 -10.23 16.51
N GLY A 73 12.73 -9.64 17.71
CA GLY A 73 11.68 -8.76 18.26
C GLY A 73 11.34 -7.44 17.54
N SER A 74 11.50 -7.36 16.21
CA SER A 74 11.13 -6.19 15.40
C SER A 74 9.63 -5.86 15.43
N GLY A 75 8.74 -6.83 15.69
CA GLY A 75 7.30 -6.56 15.73
C GLY A 75 6.89 -5.55 16.81
N MET A 76 7.60 -5.53 17.94
CA MET A 76 7.28 -4.67 19.08
C MET A 76 7.78 -3.23 18.88
N THR A 77 8.87 -3.05 18.13
CA THR A 77 9.40 -1.71 17.80
C THR A 77 8.52 -0.98 16.79
N TRP A 78 7.92 -1.65 15.81
CA TRP A 78 7.01 -0.98 14.86
C TRP A 78 5.73 -0.44 15.53
N ILE A 79 5.20 -1.13 16.52
CA ILE A 79 3.99 -0.71 17.26
C ILE A 79 4.30 0.54 18.11
N SER A 80 5.46 0.60 18.75
CA SER A 80 5.87 1.77 19.54
C SER A 80 6.18 3.00 18.66
N HIS A 81 6.78 2.81 17.48
CA HIS A 81 7.04 3.90 16.53
C HIS A 81 5.74 4.45 15.92
N PHE A 82 4.76 3.59 15.61
CA PHE A 82 3.44 4.02 15.17
C PHE A 82 2.74 4.91 16.23
N PHE A 83 2.82 4.52 17.50
CA PHE A 83 2.26 5.28 18.62
C PHE A 83 2.94 6.65 18.77
N ALA A 84 4.28 6.68 18.70
CA ALA A 84 5.06 7.91 18.82
C ALA A 84 4.80 8.88 17.66
N VAL A 85 4.79 8.41 16.41
CA VAL A 85 4.56 9.27 15.24
C VAL A 85 3.13 9.80 15.21
N SER A 86 2.14 8.97 15.55
CA SER A 86 0.73 9.38 15.55
C SER A 86 0.43 10.38 16.66
N LEU A 87 1.01 10.20 17.86
CA LEU A 87 0.88 11.15 18.97
C LEU A 87 1.62 12.48 18.70
N LEU A 88 2.83 12.42 18.14
CA LEU A 88 3.59 13.64 17.82
C LEU A 88 2.88 14.45 16.72
N PHE A 89 2.32 13.76 15.72
CA PHE A 89 1.56 14.40 14.65
C PHE A 89 0.25 15.04 15.16
N ALA A 90 -0.48 14.33 16.03
CA ALA A 90 -1.68 14.87 16.69
C ALA A 90 -1.35 16.09 17.57
N ALA A 91 -0.22 16.06 18.30
CA ALA A 91 0.24 17.18 19.12
C ALA A 91 0.61 18.42 18.29
N ILE A 92 1.35 18.23 17.19
CA ILE A 92 1.76 19.33 16.29
C ILE A 92 0.55 19.95 15.59
N CYS A 93 -0.44 19.15 15.20
CA CYS A 93 -1.67 19.67 14.59
C CYS A 93 -2.58 20.38 15.62
N GLY A 94 -2.62 19.88 16.86
CA GLY A 94 -3.35 20.53 17.96
C GLY A 94 -2.85 21.94 18.26
N GLU A 95 -1.53 22.17 18.22
CA GLU A 95 -0.94 23.50 18.44
C GLU A 95 -1.19 24.48 17.28
N ALA A 96 -1.33 23.98 16.04
CA ALA A 96 -1.62 24.82 14.88
C ALA A 96 -3.08 25.32 14.87
N ALA A 97 -4.04 24.48 15.26
CA ALA A 97 -5.45 24.85 15.37
C ALA A 97 -5.72 25.83 16.53
N ALA A 98 -4.95 25.75 17.61
CA ALA A 98 -5.08 26.64 18.77
C ALA A 98 -4.72 28.12 18.48
N ARG A 99 -4.08 28.42 17.34
CA ARG A 99 -3.66 29.79 16.99
C ARG A 99 -4.74 30.65 16.31
N ASP A 100 -5.88 30.08 15.91
CA ASP A 100 -6.95 30.81 15.21
C ASP A 100 -8.03 31.39 16.16
N GLY A 101 -7.90 31.16 17.48
CA GLY A 101 -8.87 31.52 18.51
C GLY A 101 -8.91 33.00 18.94
N ARG A 102 -8.59 33.96 18.06
CA ARG A 102 -8.66 35.41 18.38
C ARG A 102 -9.79 36.17 17.68
N ASP A 103 -10.75 35.47 17.08
CA ASP A 103 -11.99 36.12 16.64
C ASP A 103 -12.99 36.11 17.80
N LEU A 104 -13.38 37.30 18.26
CA LEU A 104 -14.44 37.46 19.26
C LEU A 104 -15.77 36.97 18.62
N HIS A 105 -16.37 35.94 19.21
CA HIS A 105 -17.65 35.37 18.78
C HIS A 105 -18.47 34.96 20.01
N VAL A 106 -19.79 34.96 19.86
CA VAL A 106 -20.77 34.53 20.85
C VAL A 106 -21.43 33.28 20.33
N ASP A 107 -20.97 32.13 20.81
CA ASP A 107 -21.63 30.86 20.53
C ASP A 107 -22.86 30.71 21.42
N VAL A 108 -24.00 30.38 20.80
CA VAL A 108 -25.15 29.93 21.57
C VAL A 108 -24.83 28.55 22.09
N ARG A 109 -24.75 28.42 23.41
CA ARG A 109 -24.45 27.14 24.05
C ARG A 109 -25.43 26.07 23.56
N TRP A 110 -24.92 24.88 23.30
CA TRP A 110 -25.73 23.74 22.89
C TRP A 110 -26.85 23.41 23.87
N ASP A 111 -26.62 23.65 25.17
CA ASP A 111 -27.59 23.47 26.25
C ASP A 111 -28.41 24.73 26.56
N ALA A 112 -28.37 25.77 25.73
CA ALA A 112 -29.22 26.95 25.92
C ALA A 112 -30.70 26.55 25.89
N VAL A 113 -31.48 27.11 26.82
CA VAL A 113 -32.94 26.96 26.83
C VAL A 113 -33.51 27.93 25.81
N VAL A 114 -34.35 27.41 24.93
CA VAL A 114 -34.99 28.14 23.84
C VAL A 114 -36.48 27.82 23.84
N THR A 115 -37.30 28.81 23.49
CA THR A 115 -38.74 28.64 23.40
C THR A 115 -39.11 28.27 21.97
N VAL A 116 -39.81 27.15 21.81
CA VAL A 116 -40.25 26.63 20.51
C VAL A 116 -41.77 26.68 20.44
N CYS A 117 -42.32 27.29 19.40
CA CYS A 117 -43.76 27.36 19.17
C CYS A 117 -44.10 26.73 17.81
N PRO A 118 -45.21 25.99 17.68
CA PRO A 118 -45.68 25.55 16.37
C PRO A 118 -46.04 26.77 15.50
N ALA A 119 -45.77 26.72 14.21
CA ALA A 119 -46.13 27.79 13.28
C ALA A 119 -47.37 27.41 12.46
N ARG A 120 -48.29 28.36 12.27
CA ARG A 120 -49.50 28.18 11.44
C ARG A 120 -49.53 29.14 10.23
N PRO A 121 -50.21 28.77 9.13
CA PRO A 121 -50.39 29.65 7.99
C PRO A 121 -51.01 30.99 8.38
N GLY A 122 -50.43 32.10 7.89
CA GLY A 122 -50.91 33.45 8.14
C GLY A 122 -50.33 34.15 9.38
N GLU A 123 -49.50 33.46 10.18
CA GLU A 123 -48.80 34.06 11.31
C GLU A 123 -47.56 34.85 10.84
N ALA A 124 -47.45 36.11 11.27
CA ALA A 124 -46.29 36.97 10.99
C ALA A 124 -45.24 36.97 12.13
N ALA A 125 -45.60 36.40 13.28
CA ALA A 125 -44.81 36.38 14.50
C ALA A 125 -45.14 35.12 15.33
N PRO A 126 -44.26 34.68 16.25
CA PRO A 126 -44.55 33.56 17.13
C PRO A 126 -45.83 33.79 17.95
N PRO A 127 -46.65 32.74 18.17
CA PRO A 127 -47.85 32.83 18.99
C PRO A 127 -47.51 33.09 20.47
N THR A 128 -48.50 33.52 21.25
CA THR A 128 -48.37 33.72 22.69
C THR A 128 -48.03 32.42 23.42
N ARG A 129 -47.28 32.51 24.55
CA ARG A 129 -46.65 31.40 25.30
C ARG A 129 -47.49 30.14 25.60
N ALA A 130 -48.82 30.19 25.56
CA ALA A 130 -49.68 29.08 25.94
C ALA A 130 -49.48 27.80 25.08
N GLU A 131 -49.03 27.93 23.83
CA GLU A 131 -48.76 26.79 22.93
C GLU A 131 -47.26 26.52 22.71
N CYS A 132 -46.39 27.23 23.44
CA CYS A 132 -44.94 27.15 23.27
C CYS A 132 -44.31 26.28 24.36
N GLU A 133 -43.24 25.58 24.02
CA GLU A 133 -42.49 24.73 24.94
C GLU A 133 -41.04 25.19 25.04
N ASP A 134 -40.51 25.21 26.26
CA ASP A 134 -39.08 25.42 26.49
C ASP A 134 -38.33 24.11 26.22
N ARG A 135 -37.39 24.16 25.28
CA ARG A 135 -36.55 23.04 24.87
C ARG A 135 -35.08 23.45 24.96
N ARG A 136 -34.18 22.48 24.93
CA ARG A 136 -32.76 22.78 24.71
C ARG A 136 -32.52 22.98 23.21
N LEU A 137 -31.59 23.84 22.82
CA LEU A 137 -31.29 24.10 21.40
C LEU A 137 -31.07 22.80 20.58
N TRP A 138 -30.41 21.81 21.18
CA TRP A 138 -30.16 20.51 20.56
C TRP A 138 -31.39 19.62 20.34
N GLN A 139 -32.49 19.90 21.04
CA GLN A 139 -33.78 19.20 20.93
C GLN A 139 -34.72 19.88 19.93
N VAL A 140 -34.34 21.05 19.41
CA VAL A 140 -35.16 21.76 18.43
C VAL A 140 -35.11 20.98 17.12
N ASP A 141 -36.28 20.54 16.68
CA ASP A 141 -36.40 19.71 15.50
C ASP A 141 -37.35 20.35 14.48
N PRO A 142 -36.87 20.98 13.40
CA PRO A 142 -37.71 21.52 12.33
C PRO A 142 -38.07 20.47 11.26
N GLN A 143 -37.66 19.21 11.39
CA GLN A 143 -37.86 18.21 10.35
C GLN A 143 -39.35 17.84 10.21
N GLN A 144 -39.86 17.87 8.97
CA GLN A 144 -41.26 17.56 8.64
C GLN A 144 -42.31 18.42 9.36
N ARG A 145 -41.93 19.62 9.83
CA ARG A 145 -42.84 20.58 10.46
C ARG A 145 -42.33 22.01 10.33
N SER A 146 -43.16 22.96 10.75
CA SER A 146 -42.83 24.39 10.75
C SER A 146 -42.96 24.93 12.16
N LEU A 147 -41.96 25.69 12.61
CA LEU A 147 -41.89 26.18 13.98
C LEU A 147 -41.25 27.56 14.05
N TRP A 148 -41.57 28.25 15.13
CA TRP A 148 -40.87 29.44 15.59
C TRP A 148 -39.92 29.07 16.72
N LEU A 149 -38.69 29.54 16.63
CA LEU A 149 -37.67 29.42 17.65
C LEU A 149 -37.38 30.81 18.22
N THR A 150 -37.45 30.97 19.53
CA THR A 150 -37.08 32.22 20.23
C THR A 150 -36.00 31.93 21.25
N LEU A 151 -34.93 32.74 21.24
CA LEU A 151 -33.87 32.66 22.24
C LEU A 151 -33.33 34.04 22.61
N GLN A 152 -32.76 34.13 23.81
CA GLN A 152 -32.08 35.32 24.29
C GLN A 152 -30.57 35.09 24.26
N VAL A 153 -29.82 36.04 23.69
CA VAL A 153 -28.36 36.00 23.60
C VAL A 153 -27.77 37.27 24.20
N THR A 154 -26.82 37.10 25.11
CA THR A 154 -26.05 38.21 25.69
C THR A 154 -24.83 38.50 24.82
N VAL A 155 -24.80 39.69 24.22
CA VAL A 155 -23.71 40.15 23.35
C VAL A 155 -22.77 41.06 24.15
N PRO A 156 -21.46 40.75 24.23
CA PRO A 156 -20.49 41.56 24.95
C PRO A 156 -20.25 42.90 24.22
N PRO A 157 -20.05 44.02 24.94
CA PRO A 157 -19.79 45.34 24.34
C PRO A 157 -18.63 45.34 23.34
N ALA A 158 -17.56 44.60 23.68
CA ALA A 158 -16.37 44.47 22.84
C ALA A 158 -16.65 43.96 21.41
N LEU A 159 -17.71 43.17 21.19
CA LEU A 159 -18.07 42.67 19.85
C LEU A 159 -18.65 43.77 18.97
N ILE A 160 -19.42 44.68 19.57
CA ILE A 160 -20.05 45.80 18.89
C ILE A 160 -19.03 46.92 18.69
N GLU A 161 -18.23 47.22 19.72
CA GLU A 161 -17.18 48.24 19.71
C GLU A 161 -16.06 47.95 18.71
N ALA A 162 -15.83 46.68 18.37
CA ALA A 162 -14.86 46.28 17.36
C ALA A 162 -15.18 46.84 15.95
N GLY A 163 -16.43 47.28 15.70
CA GLY A 163 -16.82 47.93 14.44
C GLY A 163 -16.72 47.05 13.19
N ARG A 164 -16.51 45.74 13.34
CA ARG A 164 -16.47 44.75 12.25
C ARG A 164 -17.90 44.39 11.84
N PRO A 165 -18.17 44.10 10.55
CA PRO A 165 -19.46 43.60 10.14
C PRO A 165 -19.77 42.29 10.87
N LEU A 166 -20.95 42.17 11.46
CA LEU A 166 -21.37 41.00 12.23
C LEU A 166 -22.37 40.15 11.43
N GLY A 167 -22.41 38.86 11.74
CA GLY A 167 -23.33 37.90 11.16
C GLY A 167 -23.89 36.94 12.19
N LEU A 168 -25.13 36.51 11.98
CA LEU A 168 -25.77 35.39 12.67
C LEU A 168 -25.51 34.13 11.86
N PHE A 169 -24.60 33.30 12.34
CA PHE A 169 -24.28 31.99 11.77
C PHE A 169 -25.35 30.99 12.17
N PHE A 170 -25.91 30.30 11.19
CA PHE A 170 -26.84 29.21 11.40
C PHE A 170 -26.37 27.99 10.60
N SER A 171 -26.23 26.86 11.30
CA SER A 171 -25.93 25.57 10.71
C SER A 171 -27.00 24.57 11.13
N GLY A 172 -27.84 24.14 10.20
CA GLY A 172 -28.88 23.15 10.49
C GLY A 172 -29.75 22.77 9.30
N LYS A 173 -30.51 21.67 9.46
CA LYS A 173 -31.41 21.14 8.44
C LYS A 173 -32.75 21.86 8.41
N ALA A 174 -32.73 23.12 7.99
CA ALA A 174 -33.95 23.90 7.83
C ALA A 174 -33.80 25.02 6.79
N ALA A 175 -34.89 25.29 6.07
CA ALA A 175 -35.12 26.64 5.57
C ALA A 175 -35.39 27.55 6.78
N SER A 176 -34.83 28.75 6.79
CA SER A 176 -34.94 29.64 7.95
C SER A 176 -35.08 31.11 7.58
N ALA A 177 -35.91 31.84 8.33
CA ALA A 177 -36.00 33.29 8.30
C ALA A 177 -35.69 33.83 9.69
N ALA A 178 -34.75 34.76 9.79
CA ALA A 178 -34.24 35.25 11.07
C ALA A 178 -34.66 36.70 11.32
N TYR A 179 -34.98 36.98 12.58
CA TYR A 179 -35.34 38.29 13.11
C TYR A 179 -34.53 38.53 14.38
N VAL A 180 -33.99 39.73 14.54
CA VAL A 180 -33.22 40.13 15.72
C VAL A 180 -33.85 41.38 16.29
N ASN A 181 -34.22 41.35 17.57
CA ASN A 181 -34.92 42.43 18.26
C ASN A 181 -36.14 42.94 17.47
N GLY A 182 -36.93 42.01 16.91
CA GLY A 182 -38.12 42.28 16.08
C GLY A 182 -37.86 42.77 14.66
N ARG A 183 -36.59 42.94 14.23
CA ARG A 183 -36.23 43.38 12.87
C ARG A 183 -35.82 42.18 12.00
N PRO A 184 -36.33 42.03 10.77
CA PRO A 184 -35.89 40.97 9.86
C PRO A 184 -34.42 41.19 9.46
N VAL A 185 -33.60 40.14 9.54
CA VAL A 185 -32.18 40.20 9.16
C VAL A 185 -31.85 39.38 7.91
N GLY A 186 -32.66 38.39 7.57
CA GLY A 186 -32.51 37.65 6.31
C GLY A 186 -33.29 36.33 6.26
N GLN A 187 -33.20 35.68 5.10
CA GLN A 187 -33.84 34.39 4.81
C GLN A 187 -32.85 33.44 4.12
N ASN A 188 -32.96 32.15 4.42
CA ASN A 188 -32.17 31.05 3.88
C ASN A 188 -33.12 30.02 3.29
N GLY A 189 -33.26 30.03 1.96
CA GLY A 189 -34.40 29.40 1.31
C GLY A 189 -35.70 30.15 1.61
N GLN A 190 -36.82 29.42 1.59
CA GLN A 190 -38.14 29.93 1.93
C GLN A 190 -38.82 28.94 2.87
N PRO A 191 -38.93 29.26 4.18
CA PRO A 191 -39.67 28.39 5.09
C PRO A 191 -41.14 28.29 4.67
N GLY A 192 -41.68 27.07 4.70
CA GLY A 192 -43.05 26.77 4.27
C GLY A 192 -43.77 25.88 5.28
N PHE A 193 -45.05 25.59 5.05
CA PHE A 193 -45.87 24.73 5.91
C PHE A 193 -45.97 23.28 5.43
N ASP A 194 -45.53 23.05 4.20
CA ASP A 194 -45.46 21.74 3.58
C ASP A 194 -44.27 21.70 2.60
N ARG A 195 -44.06 20.53 2.01
CA ARG A 195 -42.98 20.32 1.04
C ARG A 195 -43.15 21.12 -0.26
N ALA A 196 -44.36 21.55 -0.62
CA ALA A 196 -44.61 22.29 -1.86
C ALA A 196 -44.36 23.80 -1.71
N SER A 197 -44.63 24.34 -0.51
CA SER A 197 -44.46 25.74 -0.15
C SER A 197 -43.07 26.06 0.40
N GLU A 198 -42.31 25.06 0.84
CA GLU A 198 -40.92 25.23 1.28
C GLU A 198 -39.94 25.23 0.10
N VAL A 199 -39.02 26.20 0.08
CA VAL A 199 -37.77 26.13 -0.69
C VAL A 199 -36.62 25.85 0.27
N ALA A 200 -35.95 24.71 0.10
CA ALA A 200 -34.89 24.29 1.00
C ALA A 200 -33.73 25.30 1.08
N GLY A 201 -33.36 25.68 2.31
CA GLY A 201 -32.18 26.52 2.57
C GLY A 201 -30.86 25.75 2.53
N PHE A 202 -29.75 26.51 2.54
CA PHE A 202 -28.40 25.96 2.68
C PHE A 202 -28.17 25.40 4.09
N MET A 203 -27.38 24.33 4.18
CA MET A 203 -27.03 23.70 5.47
C MET A 203 -26.29 24.68 6.40
N ASP A 204 -25.37 25.46 5.83
CA ASP A 204 -24.55 26.45 6.52
C ASP A 204 -24.82 27.82 5.91
N THR A 205 -25.28 28.77 6.73
CA THR A 205 -25.60 30.12 6.28
C THR A 205 -25.19 31.16 7.31
N VAL A 206 -25.02 32.39 6.84
CA VAL A 206 -24.76 33.55 7.69
C VAL A 206 -25.69 34.69 7.30
N PHE A 207 -26.52 35.13 8.24
CA PHE A 207 -27.36 36.31 8.05
C PHE A 207 -26.54 37.56 8.42
N TYR A 208 -26.42 38.50 7.51
CA TYR A 208 -25.77 39.78 7.79
C TYR A 208 -26.57 40.54 8.86
N LEU A 209 -25.89 41.08 9.87
CA LEU A 209 -26.51 41.87 10.93
C LEU A 209 -26.21 43.36 10.71
N PRO A 210 -27.19 44.16 10.28
CA PRO A 210 -27.00 45.60 10.09
C PRO A 210 -26.60 46.32 11.39
N SER A 211 -25.84 47.40 11.24
CA SER A 211 -25.46 48.26 12.37
C SER A 211 -26.71 48.76 13.12
N GLY A 212 -26.70 48.62 14.45
CA GLY A 212 -27.80 49.07 15.33
C GLY A 212 -28.98 48.10 15.46
N VAL A 213 -28.94 46.91 14.82
CA VAL A 213 -29.89 45.82 15.11
C VAL A 213 -29.53 45.13 16.42
N LEU A 214 -28.23 44.90 16.66
CA LEU A 214 -27.72 44.37 17.93
C LEU A 214 -27.48 45.49 18.95
N ARG A 215 -27.70 45.17 20.23
CA ARG A 215 -27.42 46.01 21.40
C ARG A 215 -26.42 45.31 22.32
N ALA A 216 -25.65 46.06 23.09
CA ALA A 216 -24.82 45.46 24.13
C ALA A 216 -25.73 44.88 25.23
N GLY A 217 -25.44 43.67 25.72
CA GLY A 217 -26.29 42.96 26.66
C GLY A 217 -27.29 42.02 25.97
N GLU A 218 -28.50 41.91 26.48
CA GLU A 218 -29.49 40.95 26.00
C GLU A 218 -30.09 41.35 24.65
N ASN A 219 -30.18 40.37 23.75
CA ASN A 219 -30.82 40.49 22.43
C ASN A 219 -31.71 39.29 22.19
N GLU A 220 -32.87 39.55 21.61
CA GLU A 220 -33.81 38.51 21.22
C GLU A 220 -33.54 38.09 19.78
N ILE A 221 -33.44 36.78 19.55
CA ILE A 221 -33.36 36.18 18.23
C ILE A 221 -34.60 35.30 18.04
N VAL A 222 -35.35 35.60 16.99
CA VAL A 222 -36.51 34.81 16.56
C VAL A 222 -36.22 34.22 15.19
N MET A 223 -36.47 32.93 15.01
CA MET A 223 -36.31 32.25 13.72
C MET A 223 -37.58 31.52 13.36
N PHE A 224 -38.09 31.74 12.14
CA PHE A 224 -39.09 30.88 11.52
C PHE A 224 -38.36 29.80 10.74
N MET A 225 -38.67 28.53 11.00
CA MET A 225 -37.92 27.40 10.47
C MET A 225 -38.86 26.31 9.96
N SER A 226 -38.49 25.67 8.85
CA SER A 226 -39.16 24.46 8.35
C SER A 226 -38.16 23.49 7.73
N GLY A 227 -38.48 22.20 7.75
CA GLY A 227 -37.61 21.12 7.26
C GLY A 227 -38.36 20.00 6.55
N HIS A 228 -39.28 20.30 5.62
CA HIS A 228 -40.15 19.34 4.94
C HIS A 228 -39.43 18.49 3.88
N HIS A 229 -38.25 18.91 3.42
CA HIS A 229 -37.41 18.14 2.50
C HIS A 229 -36.45 17.16 3.20
N SER A 230 -36.51 17.04 4.53
CA SER A 230 -35.68 16.11 5.30
C SER A 230 -36.08 14.65 5.04
N ARG A 231 -35.16 13.82 4.53
CA ARG A 231 -35.42 12.41 4.18
C ARG A 231 -35.04 11.44 5.28
N ILE A 232 -34.08 11.82 6.10
CA ILE A 232 -33.65 11.06 7.28
C ILE A 232 -33.95 11.89 8.53
N HIS A 233 -34.35 11.23 9.61
CA HIS A 233 -34.50 11.88 10.89
C HIS A 233 -33.14 11.96 11.61
N LEU A 234 -32.73 13.18 11.97
CA LEU A 234 -31.59 13.42 12.87
C LEU A 234 -32.09 13.76 14.26
N ASP A 235 -31.41 13.24 15.28
CA ASP A 235 -31.73 13.53 16.70
C ASP A 235 -31.45 15.00 17.06
N SER A 236 -30.47 15.62 16.40
CA SER A 236 -30.12 17.03 16.56
C SER A 236 -29.88 17.68 15.19
N PRO A 237 -30.94 18.18 14.52
CA PRO A 237 -30.83 18.76 13.19
C PRO A 237 -30.26 20.17 13.15
N ILE A 238 -30.18 20.86 14.30
CA ILE A 238 -29.48 22.14 14.46
C ILE A 238 -28.10 21.85 15.04
N HIS A 239 -27.04 22.21 14.30
CA HIS A 239 -25.67 21.93 14.69
C HIS A 239 -24.98 23.11 15.37
N ALA A 240 -25.28 24.34 14.94
CA ALA A 240 -24.72 25.55 15.54
C ALA A 240 -25.59 26.79 15.27
N LEU A 241 -25.60 27.69 16.24
CA LEU A 241 -26.11 29.05 16.13
C LEU A 241 -25.12 29.98 16.85
N ALA A 242 -24.62 31.01 16.18
CA ALA A 242 -23.60 31.90 16.76
C ALA A 242 -23.66 33.31 16.18
N ILE A 243 -23.19 34.29 16.93
CA ILE A 243 -22.97 35.66 16.44
C ILE A 243 -21.47 35.92 16.40
N GLY A 244 -20.97 36.35 15.25
CA GLY A 244 -19.56 36.67 15.11
C GLY A 244 -19.31 37.59 13.93
N VAL A 245 -18.04 37.73 13.57
CA VAL A 245 -17.65 38.52 12.40
C VAL A 245 -18.20 37.89 11.13
N TYR A 246 -18.88 38.68 10.30
CA TYR A 246 -19.44 38.25 9.03
C TYR A 246 -18.34 37.73 8.10
N ARG A 247 -18.40 36.43 7.80
CA ARG A 247 -17.50 35.73 6.88
C ARG A 247 -18.22 34.57 6.23
N ASP A 248 -17.70 34.15 5.08
CA ASP A 248 -18.17 32.98 4.36
C ASP A 248 -17.96 31.71 5.21
N PRO A 249 -19.02 31.00 5.63
CA PRO A 249 -18.91 29.81 6.46
C PRO A 249 -18.18 28.67 5.74
N THR A 250 -18.33 28.57 4.41
CA THR A 250 -17.71 27.52 3.60
C THR A 250 -16.19 27.59 3.70
N ARG A 251 -15.59 28.80 3.66
CA ARG A 251 -14.14 28.99 3.79
C ARG A 251 -13.60 28.61 5.17
N ALA A 252 -14.34 28.94 6.23
CA ALA A 252 -13.95 28.57 7.59
C ALA A 252 -13.90 27.05 7.76
N ILE A 253 -14.93 26.35 7.24
CA ILE A 253 -14.97 24.89 7.24
C ILE A 253 -13.86 24.29 6.35
N ALA A 254 -13.57 24.88 5.19
CA ALA A 254 -12.50 24.42 4.30
C ALA A 254 -11.12 24.45 4.97
N ALA A 255 -10.82 25.53 5.70
CA ALA A 255 -9.55 25.70 6.40
C ALA A 255 -9.35 24.62 7.47
N HIS A 256 -10.42 24.22 8.15
CA HIS A 256 -10.42 23.11 9.11
C HIS A 256 -9.92 21.82 8.42
N TYR A 257 -10.48 21.44 7.27
CA TYR A 257 -10.14 20.16 6.60
C TYR A 257 -8.83 20.13 5.79
N LEU A 258 -8.19 21.29 5.55
CA LEU A 258 -7.01 21.40 4.68
C LEU A 258 -5.83 20.47 5.09
N PRO A 259 -5.47 20.33 6.39
CA PRO A 259 -4.40 19.43 6.80
C PRO A 259 -4.72 17.96 6.50
N ALA A 260 -5.97 17.53 6.67
CA ALA A 260 -6.38 16.16 6.40
C ALA A 260 -6.31 15.84 4.90
N LEU A 261 -6.75 16.77 4.04
CA LEU A 261 -6.70 16.62 2.59
C LEU A 261 -5.27 16.45 2.08
N ALA A 262 -4.32 17.21 2.62
CA ALA A 262 -2.91 17.10 2.25
C ALA A 262 -2.33 15.69 2.53
N ILE A 263 -2.64 15.13 3.70
CA ILE A 263 -2.17 13.79 4.10
C ILE A 263 -2.79 12.71 3.21
N PHE A 264 -4.08 12.82 2.93
CA PHE A 264 -4.78 11.84 2.09
C PHE A 264 -4.37 11.89 0.62
N GLY A 265 -3.92 13.04 0.12
CA GLY A 265 -3.28 13.11 -1.20
C GLY A 265 -2.08 12.16 -1.32
N ALA A 266 -1.26 12.03 -0.27
CA ALA A 266 -0.15 11.09 -0.23
C ALA A 266 -0.62 9.63 -0.15
N LEU A 267 -1.72 9.35 0.56
CA LEU A 267 -2.27 8.00 0.68
C LEU A 267 -3.04 7.54 -0.56
N ALA A 268 -3.62 8.47 -1.33
CA ALA A 268 -4.27 8.18 -2.60
C ALA A 268 -3.26 7.58 -3.61
N ILE A 269 -2.02 8.07 -3.62
CA ILE A 269 -0.93 7.51 -4.42
C ILE A 269 -0.63 6.06 -3.99
N GLY A 270 -0.55 5.82 -2.67
CA GLY A 270 -0.38 4.47 -2.12
C GLY A 270 -1.51 3.53 -2.51
N ALA A 271 -2.77 3.96 -2.36
CA ALA A 271 -3.95 3.20 -2.75
C ALA A 271 -3.91 2.83 -4.25
N LEU A 272 -3.58 3.79 -5.12
CA LEU A 272 -3.44 3.56 -6.55
C LEU A 272 -2.33 2.56 -6.87
N TYR A 273 -1.16 2.70 -6.23
CA TYR A 273 -0.05 1.77 -6.41
C TYR A 273 -0.45 0.34 -6.07
N PHE A 274 -1.04 0.11 -4.89
CA PHE A 274 -1.46 -1.22 -4.47
C PHE A 274 -2.65 -1.76 -5.27
N ALA A 275 -3.54 -0.90 -5.75
CA ALA A 275 -4.61 -1.28 -6.66
C ALA A 275 -4.07 -1.79 -7.99
N VAL A 276 -3.09 -1.09 -8.60
CA VAL A 276 -2.44 -1.52 -9.85
C VAL A 276 -1.68 -2.84 -9.65
N VAL A 277 -0.96 -2.97 -8.54
CA VAL A 277 -0.25 -4.20 -8.19
C VAL A 277 -1.21 -5.39 -8.02
N ALA A 278 -2.35 -5.18 -7.37
CA ALA A 278 -3.41 -6.18 -7.23
C ALA A 278 -4.05 -6.55 -8.57
N ALA A 279 -4.37 -5.56 -9.41
CA ALA A 279 -5.01 -5.76 -10.72
C ALA A 279 -4.14 -6.56 -11.70
N ARG A 280 -2.81 -6.44 -11.58
CA ARG A 280 -1.85 -7.22 -12.41
C ARG A 280 -1.72 -8.69 -11.98
N GLY A 281 -2.49 -9.15 -11.00
CA GLY A 281 -2.42 -10.53 -10.48
C GLY A 281 -1.10 -10.84 -9.75
N LEU A 282 -0.29 -9.81 -9.49
CA LEU A 282 1.01 -9.93 -8.83
C LEU A 282 0.88 -9.98 -7.29
N ALA A 283 -0.34 -9.84 -6.75
CA ALA A 283 -0.58 -9.59 -5.34
C ALA A 283 -1.67 -10.49 -4.72
N SER A 284 -1.60 -10.67 -3.40
CA SER A 284 -2.61 -11.39 -2.61
C SER A 284 -3.86 -10.54 -2.37
N ALA A 285 -4.96 -11.20 -1.97
CA ALA A 285 -6.21 -10.55 -1.57
C ALA A 285 -6.02 -9.44 -0.51
N ALA A 286 -4.99 -9.56 0.34
CA ALA A 286 -4.59 -8.52 1.30
C ALA A 286 -4.28 -7.18 0.62
N THR A 287 -3.59 -7.21 -0.51
CA THR A 287 -3.17 -6.00 -1.23
C THR A 287 -4.37 -5.25 -1.79
N GLY A 288 -5.31 -5.98 -2.39
CA GLY A 288 -6.56 -5.41 -2.89
C GLY A 288 -7.43 -4.86 -1.76
N ALA A 289 -7.56 -5.59 -0.65
CA ALA A 289 -8.31 -5.14 0.52
C ALA A 289 -7.70 -3.86 1.12
N LEU A 290 -6.38 -3.77 1.25
CA LEU A 290 -5.73 -2.57 1.77
C LEU A 290 -5.90 -1.36 0.84
N ALA A 291 -5.79 -1.56 -0.48
CA ALA A 291 -6.04 -0.51 -1.46
C ALA A 291 -7.51 -0.03 -1.41
N ALA A 292 -8.47 -0.94 -1.27
CA ALA A 292 -9.88 -0.62 -1.14
C ALA A 292 -10.19 0.11 0.18
N ALA A 293 -9.58 -0.28 1.30
CA ALA A 293 -9.72 0.43 2.57
C ALA A 293 -9.22 1.87 2.47
N ALA A 294 -8.04 2.07 1.86
CA ALA A 294 -7.48 3.40 1.67
C ALA A 294 -8.32 4.26 0.71
N GLY A 295 -8.80 3.69 -0.40
CA GLY A 295 -9.68 4.38 -1.34
C GLY A 295 -11.01 4.78 -0.71
N ALA A 296 -11.64 3.89 0.08
CA ALA A 296 -12.87 4.18 0.80
C ALA A 296 -12.67 5.29 1.85
N SER A 297 -11.57 5.24 2.61
CA SER A 297 -11.23 6.29 3.58
C SER A 297 -10.98 7.65 2.91
N ALA A 298 -10.33 7.65 1.74
CA ALA A 298 -10.09 8.88 0.98
C ALA A 298 -11.40 9.48 0.45
N ALA A 299 -12.29 8.64 -0.09
CA ALA A 299 -13.61 9.07 -0.52
C ALA A 299 -14.45 9.61 0.65
N GLN A 300 -14.35 8.99 1.83
CA GLN A 300 -15.03 9.46 3.03
C GLN A 300 -14.55 10.87 3.43
N LEU A 301 -13.23 11.11 3.42
CA LEU A 301 -12.69 12.45 3.71
C LEU A 301 -13.17 13.50 2.71
N ILE A 302 -13.20 13.18 1.41
CA ILE A 302 -13.68 14.10 0.39
C ILE A 302 -15.15 14.48 0.65
N LEU A 303 -15.99 13.52 1.04
CA LEU A 303 -17.40 13.78 1.38
C LEU A 303 -17.57 14.62 2.65
N GLU A 304 -16.68 14.45 3.64
CA GLU A 304 -16.67 15.31 4.82
C GLU A 304 -16.26 16.74 4.45
N ALA A 305 -15.15 16.87 3.73
CA ALA A 305 -14.62 18.14 3.26
C ALA A 305 -15.55 18.85 2.26
N LEU A 306 -16.46 18.14 1.59
CA LEU A 306 -17.42 18.70 0.63
C LEU A 306 -18.20 19.88 1.21
N ARG A 307 -18.52 19.85 2.51
CA ARG A 307 -19.19 20.96 3.22
C ARG A 307 -18.38 22.27 3.21
N GLY A 308 -17.05 22.17 3.23
CA GLY A 308 -16.15 23.31 3.08
C GLY A 308 -15.78 23.64 1.63
N LEU A 309 -16.11 22.78 0.66
CA LEU A 309 -15.81 23.02 -0.75
C LEU A 309 -16.99 23.61 -1.51
N TRP A 310 -18.21 23.28 -1.09
CA TRP A 310 -19.43 23.66 -1.77
C TRP A 310 -20.58 23.86 -0.77
N ALA A 311 -21.19 25.05 -0.79
CA ALA A 311 -22.42 25.31 -0.06
C ALA A 311 -23.59 24.60 -0.76
N TYR A 312 -24.28 23.71 -0.05
CA TYR A 312 -25.37 22.91 -0.59
C TYR A 312 -26.67 23.03 0.24
N PRO A 313 -27.84 22.83 -0.37
CA PRO A 313 -29.12 22.76 0.33
C PRO A 313 -29.17 21.58 1.31
N TYR A 314 -29.83 21.77 2.46
CA TYR A 314 -29.84 20.76 3.53
C TYR A 314 -30.29 19.34 3.12
N PRO A 315 -31.14 19.08 2.10
CA PRO A 315 -31.46 17.72 1.68
C PRO A 315 -30.26 16.93 1.12
N VAL A 316 -29.24 17.62 0.60
CA VAL A 316 -27.98 16.99 0.16
C VAL A 316 -27.17 16.49 1.36
N HIS A 317 -27.35 17.10 2.54
CA HIS A 317 -26.72 16.67 3.78
C HIS A 317 -27.09 15.22 4.13
N ASP A 318 -28.34 14.83 3.87
CA ASP A 318 -28.84 13.49 4.16
C ASP A 318 -28.11 12.42 3.35
N VAL A 319 -27.94 12.68 2.05
CA VAL A 319 -27.20 11.79 1.14
C VAL A 319 -25.74 11.69 1.59
N ARG A 320 -25.14 12.82 1.95
CA ARG A 320 -23.75 12.89 2.40
C ARG A 320 -23.52 12.03 3.64
N LEU A 321 -24.37 12.14 4.68
CA LEU A 321 -24.25 11.35 5.90
C LEU A 321 -24.37 9.84 5.63
N VAL A 322 -25.32 9.43 4.78
CA VAL A 322 -25.46 8.02 4.37
C VAL A 322 -24.20 7.50 3.67
N LEU A 323 -23.67 8.27 2.71
CA LEU A 323 -22.46 7.87 1.98
C LEU A 323 -21.23 7.77 2.89
N ILE A 324 -21.08 8.69 3.85
CA ILE A 324 -20.00 8.64 4.85
C ILE A 324 -20.09 7.34 5.67
N THR A 325 -21.27 6.99 6.20
CA THR A 325 -21.45 5.76 6.97
C THR A 325 -21.18 4.50 6.14
N VAL A 326 -21.61 4.46 4.88
CA VAL A 326 -21.34 3.35 3.96
C VAL A 326 -19.83 3.18 3.73
N LEU A 327 -19.10 4.28 3.48
CA LEU A 327 -17.66 4.24 3.23
C LEU A 327 -16.85 3.89 4.50
N ALA A 328 -17.30 4.34 5.67
CA ALA A 328 -16.70 3.93 6.94
C ALA A 328 -16.86 2.42 7.17
N THR A 329 -18.05 1.88 6.86
CA THR A 329 -18.33 0.45 6.95
C THR A 329 -17.50 -0.34 5.94
N LEU A 330 -17.41 0.13 4.69
CA LEU A 330 -16.56 -0.47 3.68
C LEU A 330 -15.08 -0.49 4.13
N THR A 331 -14.59 0.61 4.69
CA THR A 331 -13.23 0.70 5.24
C THR A 331 -13.00 -0.36 6.32
N GLY A 332 -13.92 -0.47 7.29
CA GLY A 332 -13.83 -1.48 8.36
C GLY A 332 -13.82 -2.91 7.82
N VAL A 333 -14.72 -3.24 6.88
CA VAL A 333 -14.79 -4.56 6.24
C VAL A 333 -13.52 -4.88 5.45
N MET A 334 -12.96 -3.89 4.74
CA MET A 334 -11.71 -4.08 3.98
C MET A 334 -10.50 -4.26 4.90
N LEU A 335 -10.43 -3.55 6.04
CA LEU A 335 -9.39 -3.78 7.05
C LEU A 335 -9.52 -5.17 7.71
N ALA A 336 -10.75 -5.62 7.96
CA ALA A 336 -11.04 -6.96 8.45
C ALA A 336 -10.57 -8.04 7.46
N LEU A 337 -10.90 -7.88 6.18
CA LEU A 337 -10.45 -8.76 5.10
C LEU A 337 -8.93 -8.77 4.95
N PHE A 338 -8.29 -7.60 5.02
CA PHE A 338 -6.84 -7.48 5.03
C PHE A 338 -6.22 -8.31 6.17
N ALA A 339 -6.68 -8.13 7.41
CA ALA A 339 -6.15 -8.85 8.55
C ALA A 339 -6.36 -10.37 8.41
N TRP A 340 -7.53 -10.81 7.93
CA TRP A 340 -7.83 -12.22 7.73
C TRP A 340 -6.99 -12.87 6.62
N SER A 341 -6.83 -12.18 5.50
CA SER A 341 -6.06 -12.66 4.35
C SER A 341 -4.58 -12.89 4.67
N ARG A 342 -4.05 -12.28 5.75
CA ARG A 342 -2.69 -12.57 6.26
C ARG A 342 -2.55 -13.94 6.91
N VAL A 343 -3.66 -14.57 7.32
CA VAL A 343 -3.68 -15.90 7.95
C VAL A 343 -4.06 -16.99 6.96
N ARG A 344 -4.97 -16.67 6.03
CA ARG A 344 -5.50 -17.63 5.08
C ARG A 344 -5.72 -16.99 3.71
N ASP A 345 -4.99 -17.46 2.71
CA ASP A 345 -5.17 -16.97 1.33
C ASP A 345 -6.54 -17.35 0.73
N ARG A 346 -7.14 -18.47 1.17
CA ARG A 346 -8.44 -18.96 0.70
C ARG A 346 -9.53 -18.87 1.77
N GLY A 347 -10.75 -18.50 1.37
CA GLY A 347 -11.89 -18.39 2.29
C GLY A 347 -11.87 -17.10 3.11
N HIS A 348 -11.46 -15.98 2.49
CA HIS A 348 -11.56 -14.64 3.08
C HIS A 348 -12.96 -14.02 2.91
N LEU A 349 -13.68 -14.36 1.82
CA LEU A 349 -15.06 -13.95 1.59
C LEU A 349 -16.01 -14.14 2.79
N PRO A 350 -16.10 -15.32 3.45
CA PRO A 350 -17.06 -15.52 4.54
C PRO A 350 -16.79 -14.61 5.75
N VAL A 351 -15.54 -14.20 5.99
CA VAL A 351 -15.22 -13.26 7.09
C VAL A 351 -15.63 -11.84 6.72
N GLY A 352 -15.40 -11.42 5.47
CA GLY A 352 -15.92 -10.14 4.98
C GLY A 352 -17.45 -10.08 5.01
N CYS A 353 -18.12 -11.14 4.54
CA CYS A 353 -19.58 -11.25 4.59
C CYS A 353 -20.11 -11.28 6.04
N GLY A 354 -19.45 -12.00 6.96
CA GLY A 354 -19.82 -12.03 8.37
C GLY A 354 -19.66 -10.67 9.05
N ALA A 355 -18.55 -9.97 8.78
CA ALA A 355 -18.32 -8.61 9.27
C ALA A 355 -19.36 -7.61 8.73
N LEU A 356 -19.67 -7.70 7.43
CA LEU A 356 -20.69 -6.86 6.81
C LEU A 356 -22.10 -7.19 7.35
N ALA A 357 -22.42 -8.47 7.53
CA ALA A 357 -23.70 -8.89 8.09
C ALA A 357 -23.87 -8.41 9.54
N LEU A 358 -22.80 -8.45 10.35
CA LEU A 358 -22.81 -7.91 11.70
C LEU A 358 -23.09 -6.40 11.68
N ALA A 359 -22.40 -5.64 10.82
CA ALA A 359 -22.64 -4.21 10.67
C ALA A 359 -24.08 -3.93 10.21
N ALA A 360 -24.57 -4.64 9.18
CA ALA A 360 -25.93 -4.51 8.66
C ALA A 360 -27.02 -4.86 9.69
N LEU A 361 -26.73 -5.78 10.62
CA LEU A 361 -27.62 -6.13 11.72
C LEU A 361 -27.69 -5.03 12.78
N VAL A 362 -26.57 -4.38 13.11
CA VAL A 362 -26.50 -3.43 14.24
C VAL A 362 -26.80 -1.99 13.83
N LEU A 363 -26.32 -1.53 12.67
CA LEU A 363 -26.43 -0.15 12.20
C LEU A 363 -27.87 0.42 12.18
N PRO A 364 -28.93 -0.33 11.82
CA PRO A 364 -30.29 0.19 11.82
C PRO A 364 -30.79 0.61 13.21
N PHE A 365 -30.25 0.02 14.28
CA PHE A 365 -30.64 0.30 15.67
C PHE A 365 -29.84 1.41 16.34
N ALA A 366 -28.75 1.87 15.71
CA ALA A 366 -27.94 2.96 16.23
C ALA A 366 -28.64 4.31 16.03
N GLN A 367 -28.68 5.13 17.07
CA GLN A 367 -29.20 6.49 17.04
C GLN A 367 -28.11 7.47 16.59
N GLY A 368 -28.46 8.42 15.72
CA GLY A 368 -27.50 9.34 15.12
C GLY A 368 -26.56 8.74 14.07
N TYR A 369 -26.10 9.57 13.13
CA TYR A 369 -25.18 9.15 12.07
C TYR A 369 -23.72 9.08 12.51
N ASP A 370 -23.35 9.84 13.55
CA ASP A 370 -22.04 9.78 14.17
C ASP A 370 -21.78 8.39 14.77
N LEU A 371 -22.72 7.88 15.56
CA LEU A 371 -22.66 6.55 16.15
C LEU A 371 -22.71 5.46 15.07
N LYS A 372 -23.54 5.62 14.04
CA LYS A 372 -23.57 4.68 12.89
C LYS A 372 -22.22 4.60 12.20
N THR A 373 -21.61 5.75 11.88
CA THR A 373 -20.30 5.81 11.21
C THR A 373 -19.22 5.16 12.08
N PHE A 374 -19.23 5.45 13.38
CA PHE A 374 -18.35 4.82 14.37
C PHE A 374 -18.51 3.29 14.41
N LEU A 375 -19.74 2.79 14.57
CA LEU A 375 -20.02 1.35 14.66
C LEU A 375 -19.74 0.63 13.33
N GLY A 376 -20.04 1.28 12.20
CA GLY A 376 -19.75 0.78 10.87
C GLY A 376 -18.27 0.47 10.67
N LEU A 377 -17.39 1.32 11.19
CA LEU A 377 -15.95 1.08 11.18
C LEU A 377 -15.50 0.06 12.24
N LEU A 378 -16.01 0.17 13.47
CA LEU A 378 -15.54 -0.61 14.61
C LEU A 378 -15.97 -2.10 14.55
N LEU A 379 -17.24 -2.37 14.23
CA LEU A 379 -17.79 -3.73 14.29
C LEU A 379 -17.05 -4.72 13.38
N PRO A 380 -16.75 -4.40 12.10
CA PRO A 380 -15.94 -5.28 11.27
C PRO A 380 -14.55 -5.56 11.84
N ILE A 381 -13.91 -4.54 12.43
CA ILE A 381 -12.56 -4.66 13.01
C ILE A 381 -12.58 -5.59 14.22
N VAL A 382 -13.53 -5.37 15.14
CA VAL A 382 -13.70 -6.21 16.33
C VAL A 382 -14.03 -7.66 15.95
N PHE A 383 -14.90 -7.84 14.95
CA PHE A 383 -15.22 -9.17 14.41
C PHE A 383 -13.97 -9.88 13.88
N ALA A 384 -13.12 -9.19 13.11
CA ALA A 384 -11.88 -9.75 12.59
C ALA A 384 -10.91 -10.16 13.71
N ILE A 385 -10.74 -9.32 14.73
CA ILE A 385 -9.88 -9.62 15.88
C ILE A 385 -10.39 -10.86 16.62
N GLY A 386 -11.70 -10.94 16.87
CA GLY A 386 -12.32 -12.11 17.51
C GLY A 386 -12.15 -13.38 16.68
N ALA A 387 -12.39 -13.32 15.37
CA ALA A 387 -12.21 -14.43 14.45
C ALA A 387 -10.75 -14.94 14.43
N LEU A 388 -9.79 -14.01 14.46
CA LEU A 388 -8.35 -14.33 14.54
C LEU A 388 -7.96 -14.97 15.88
N ALA A 389 -8.58 -14.55 16.99
CA ALA A 389 -8.31 -15.09 18.33
C ALA A 389 -8.78 -16.56 18.47
N VAL A 390 -9.92 -16.91 17.89
CA VAL A 390 -10.48 -18.28 17.92
C VAL A 390 -9.67 -19.26 17.06
N GLN A 391 -8.86 -18.76 16.12
CA GLN A 391 -8.16 -19.62 15.18
C GLN A 391 -6.95 -20.37 15.79
N ARG A 392 -6.98 -21.70 15.73
CA ARG A 392 -5.95 -22.63 16.23
C ARG A 392 -4.88 -22.99 15.19
N ARG A 393 -4.30 -22.03 14.46
CA ARG A 393 -3.22 -22.32 13.48
C ARG A 393 -1.81 -22.13 14.04
N ARG A 394 -0.88 -22.93 13.50
CA ARG A 394 0.53 -23.06 13.92
C ARG A 394 1.41 -21.87 13.49
N ASP A 395 0.97 -21.06 12.53
CA ASP A 395 1.73 -19.92 11.97
C ASP A 395 1.09 -18.56 12.31
N ARG A 396 0.98 -18.26 13.61
CA ARG A 396 0.32 -17.05 14.13
C ARG A 396 1.16 -15.77 14.01
N ARG A 397 2.48 -15.89 13.79
CA ARG A 397 3.41 -14.74 13.88
C ARG A 397 3.11 -13.62 12.87
N ARG A 398 2.63 -13.96 11.67
CA ARG A 398 2.31 -12.97 10.62
C ARG A 398 0.96 -12.27 10.83
N ALA A 399 0.09 -12.84 11.67
CA ALA A 399 -1.26 -12.35 11.95
C ALA A 399 -1.28 -11.33 13.10
N TYR A 400 -0.40 -11.50 14.08
CA TYR A 400 -0.44 -10.72 15.33
C TYR A 400 -0.11 -9.24 15.13
N VAL A 401 0.75 -8.90 14.17
CA VAL A 401 1.12 -7.49 13.96
C VAL A 401 -0.06 -6.69 13.39
N PRO A 402 -0.72 -7.08 12.28
CA PRO A 402 -1.95 -6.43 11.82
C PRO A 402 -3.08 -6.46 12.85
N ALA A 403 -3.29 -7.60 13.52
CA ALA A 403 -4.33 -7.72 14.55
C ALA A 403 -4.07 -6.79 15.74
N GLY A 404 -2.82 -6.67 16.19
CA GLY A 404 -2.42 -5.75 17.25
C GLY A 404 -2.60 -4.29 16.86
N MET A 405 -2.26 -3.91 15.62
CA MET A 405 -2.50 -2.55 15.11
C MET A 405 -3.99 -2.22 15.05
N LEU A 406 -4.81 -3.16 14.57
CA LEU A 406 -6.26 -3.01 14.55
C LEU A 406 -6.86 -2.96 15.95
N LEU A 407 -6.34 -3.74 16.91
CA LEU A 407 -6.75 -3.69 18.31
C LEU A 407 -6.45 -2.32 18.94
N VAL A 408 -5.24 -1.79 18.71
CA VAL A 408 -4.87 -0.44 19.17
C VAL A 408 -5.77 0.61 18.54
N PHE A 409 -6.00 0.53 17.23
CA PHE A 409 -6.89 1.45 16.53
C PHE A 409 -8.34 1.37 17.06
N ALA A 410 -8.88 0.16 17.27
CA ALA A 410 -10.19 -0.05 17.90
C ALA A 410 -10.25 0.48 19.34
N GLY A 411 -9.17 0.30 20.12
CA GLY A 411 -9.06 0.86 21.47
C GLY A 411 -9.08 2.38 21.47
N LEU A 412 -8.33 3.02 20.57
CA LEU A 412 -8.34 4.49 20.41
C LEU A 412 -9.72 5.01 20.01
N LEU A 413 -10.40 4.32 19.09
CA LEU A 413 -11.80 4.61 18.72
C LEU A 413 -12.72 4.62 19.95
N ILE A 414 -12.60 3.61 20.82
CA ILE A 414 -13.46 3.48 22.02
C ILE A 414 -13.14 4.54 23.08
N VAL A 415 -11.86 4.89 23.27
CA VAL A 415 -11.44 5.82 24.33
C VAL A 415 -11.78 7.27 24.01
N MET A 416 -11.73 7.67 22.73
CA MET A 416 -11.94 9.07 22.33
C MET A 416 -13.01 9.25 21.21
N PRO A 417 -14.23 8.71 21.36
CA PRO A 417 -15.20 8.63 20.26
C PRO A 417 -15.61 10.01 19.72
N ARG A 418 -15.69 11.03 20.58
CA ARG A 418 -16.07 12.40 20.19
C ARG A 418 -14.98 13.16 19.44
N HIS A 419 -13.71 12.88 19.74
CA HIS A 419 -12.57 13.48 19.04
C HIS A 419 -12.23 12.71 17.75
N LEU A 420 -12.58 11.42 17.67
CA LEU A 420 -12.29 10.53 16.55
C LEU A 420 -13.38 10.49 15.45
N LEU A 421 -14.35 11.40 15.45
CA LEU A 421 -15.25 11.60 14.30
C LEU A 421 -15.02 12.95 13.59
N ASP A 422 -14.01 13.70 14.02
CA ASP A 422 -13.53 14.93 13.36
C ASP A 422 -12.15 14.68 12.72
N ILE A 423 -11.41 15.71 12.30
CA ILE A 423 -10.11 15.63 11.59
C ILE A 423 -9.12 14.63 12.21
N ALA A 424 -9.06 14.53 13.54
CA ALA A 424 -8.14 13.61 14.23
C ALA A 424 -8.36 12.14 13.80
N PHE A 425 -9.60 11.77 13.46
CA PHE A 425 -9.93 10.49 12.84
C PHE A 425 -9.09 10.19 11.61
N PHE A 426 -9.12 11.13 10.66
CA PHE A 426 -8.48 10.98 9.36
C PHE A 426 -6.97 10.96 9.50
N GLN A 427 -6.41 11.69 10.47
CA GLN A 427 -4.98 11.64 10.79
C GLN A 427 -4.57 10.27 11.36
N LEU A 428 -5.36 9.70 12.27
CA LEU A 428 -5.10 8.37 12.84
C LEU A 428 -5.27 7.26 11.79
N MET A 429 -6.33 7.34 10.98
CA MET A 429 -6.55 6.42 9.86
C MET A 429 -5.40 6.50 8.86
N ALA A 430 -4.93 7.71 8.55
CA ALA A 430 -3.81 7.93 7.66
C ALA A 430 -2.51 7.30 8.17
N GLY A 431 -2.21 7.49 9.46
CA GLY A 431 -1.07 6.85 10.11
C GLY A 431 -1.17 5.32 10.04
N LEU A 432 -2.34 4.76 10.35
CA LEU A 432 -2.57 3.32 10.30
C LEU A 432 -2.32 2.78 8.88
N LEU A 433 -2.94 3.40 7.88
CA LEU A 433 -2.80 3.02 6.48
C LEU A 433 -1.35 3.11 6.00
N LEU A 434 -0.62 4.16 6.38
CA LEU A 434 0.80 4.31 6.05
C LEU A 434 1.63 3.14 6.58
N VAL A 435 1.45 2.77 7.86
CA VAL A 435 2.18 1.64 8.45
C VAL A 435 1.81 0.33 7.77
N LEU A 436 0.53 0.11 7.49
CA LEU A 436 0.06 -1.09 6.78
C LEU A 436 0.60 -1.15 5.35
N PHE A 437 0.70 -0.02 4.65
CA PHE A 437 1.32 0.09 3.32
C PHE A 437 2.80 -0.26 3.36
N VAL A 438 3.57 0.27 4.32
CA VAL A 438 4.99 -0.07 4.48
C VAL A 438 5.15 -1.57 4.73
N GLN A 439 4.33 -2.16 5.61
CA GLN A 439 4.37 -3.60 5.84
C GLN A 439 4.02 -4.41 4.59
N GLN A 440 3.01 -3.97 3.82
CA GLN A 440 2.61 -4.65 2.59
C GLN A 440 3.71 -4.54 1.52
N ALA A 441 4.39 -3.40 1.41
CA ALA A 441 5.51 -3.20 0.51
C ALA A 441 6.69 -4.12 0.85
N ILE A 442 7.07 -4.20 2.13
CA ILE A 442 8.14 -5.11 2.61
C ILE A 442 7.78 -6.57 2.31
N PHE A 443 6.53 -6.96 2.58
CA PHE A 443 6.06 -8.32 2.28
C PHE A 443 6.14 -8.65 0.79
N LEU A 444 5.69 -7.73 -0.07
CA LEU A 444 5.74 -7.91 -1.51
C LEU A 444 7.19 -7.95 -2.04
N ALA A 445 8.06 -7.08 -1.55
CA ALA A 445 9.49 -7.09 -1.91
C ALA A 445 10.14 -8.42 -1.58
N GLY A 446 9.83 -9.01 -0.41
CA GLY A 446 10.29 -10.34 -0.04
C GLY A 446 9.79 -11.45 -0.98
N LEU A 447 8.55 -11.36 -1.48
CA LEU A 447 8.02 -12.32 -2.47
C LEU A 447 8.72 -12.20 -3.82
N VAL A 448 8.94 -10.97 -4.30
CA VAL A 448 9.65 -10.72 -5.57
C VAL A 448 11.08 -11.25 -5.49
N GLN A 449 11.77 -11.03 -4.36
CA GLN A 449 13.14 -11.51 -4.17
C GLN A 449 13.21 -13.05 -4.21
N ARG A 450 12.30 -13.75 -3.52
CA ARG A 450 12.25 -15.22 -3.55
C ARG A 450 12.01 -15.77 -4.96
N ARG A 451 11.08 -15.18 -5.72
CA ARG A 451 10.83 -15.58 -7.11
C ARG A 451 12.07 -15.37 -8.00
N ARG A 452 12.80 -14.27 -7.79
CA ARG A 452 14.07 -14.02 -8.50
C ARG A 452 15.14 -15.04 -8.15
N GLU A 453 15.27 -15.40 -6.88
CA GLU A 453 16.20 -16.44 -6.42
C GLU A 453 15.84 -17.81 -7.00
N GLU A 454 14.56 -18.19 -6.99
CA GLU A 454 14.05 -19.44 -7.58
C GLU A 454 14.31 -19.48 -9.10
N ALA A 455 14.00 -18.39 -9.82
CA ALA A 455 14.29 -18.27 -11.24
C ALA A 455 15.80 -18.34 -11.55
N GLY A 456 16.63 -17.74 -10.69
CA GLY A 456 18.09 -17.82 -10.80
C GLY A 456 18.60 -19.25 -10.62
N ARG A 457 18.10 -19.98 -9.62
CA ARG A 457 18.43 -21.40 -9.39
C ARG A 457 17.97 -22.30 -10.54
N ALA A 458 16.77 -22.05 -11.08
CA ALA A 458 16.26 -22.80 -12.23
C ALA A 458 17.17 -22.62 -13.45
N ARG A 459 17.58 -21.39 -13.78
CA ARG A 459 18.52 -21.12 -14.88
C ARG A 459 19.89 -21.77 -14.65
N GLN A 460 20.39 -21.77 -13.41
CA GLN A 460 21.66 -22.44 -13.07
C GLN A 460 21.56 -23.96 -13.27
N LEU A 461 20.43 -24.56 -12.88
CA LEU A 461 20.18 -25.98 -13.09
C LEU A 461 20.07 -26.32 -14.58
N GLU A 462 19.35 -25.51 -15.35
CA GLU A 462 19.24 -25.65 -16.81
C GLU A 462 20.61 -25.57 -17.48
N ALA A 463 21.45 -24.61 -17.10
CA ALA A 463 22.81 -24.48 -17.62
C ALA A 463 23.70 -25.68 -17.24
N ALA A 464 23.59 -26.18 -16.00
CA ALA A 464 24.32 -27.38 -15.57
C ALA A 464 23.88 -28.64 -16.35
N LEU A 465 22.58 -28.79 -16.59
CA LEU A 465 22.04 -29.89 -17.39
C LEU A 465 22.47 -29.80 -18.86
N ALA A 466 22.49 -28.60 -19.45
CA ALA A 466 22.97 -28.37 -20.80
C ALA A 466 24.46 -28.76 -20.94
N ASN A 467 25.30 -28.41 -19.97
CA ASN A 467 26.71 -28.80 -19.94
C ASN A 467 26.90 -30.32 -19.85
N VAL A 468 26.12 -31.02 -19.03
CA VAL A 468 26.14 -32.49 -18.96
C VAL A 468 25.65 -33.11 -20.26
N GLY A 469 24.63 -32.52 -20.91
CA GLY A 469 24.15 -32.94 -22.22
C GLY A 469 25.23 -32.83 -23.31
N GLN A 470 25.98 -31.71 -23.33
CA GLN A 470 27.10 -31.52 -24.27
C GLN A 470 28.25 -32.50 -24.00
N ALA A 471 28.62 -32.73 -22.73
CA ALA A 471 29.65 -33.70 -22.37
C ALA A 471 29.28 -35.16 -22.74
N ARG A 472 27.98 -35.47 -22.83
CA ARG A 472 27.47 -36.78 -23.25
C ARG A 472 27.29 -36.95 -24.76
N ASN A 473 27.47 -35.89 -25.56
CA ASN A 473 27.29 -36.00 -27.00
C ASN A 473 28.56 -36.62 -27.62
N PRO A 474 28.48 -37.79 -28.27
CA PRO A 474 29.65 -38.40 -28.89
C PRO A 474 30.22 -37.48 -29.98
N GLN A 475 31.53 -37.22 -29.92
CA GLN A 475 32.21 -36.54 -31.01
C GLN A 475 32.10 -37.41 -32.26
N ARG A 476 31.60 -36.86 -33.37
CA ARG A 476 31.53 -37.59 -34.65
C ARG A 476 32.71 -37.19 -35.52
N LEU A 477 33.44 -38.16 -36.05
CA LEU A 477 34.53 -37.98 -36.99
C LEU A 477 33.97 -38.07 -38.41
N GLN A 478 34.24 -37.06 -39.24
CA GLN A 478 33.82 -37.02 -40.63
C GLN A 478 34.90 -37.67 -41.50
N ILE A 479 34.52 -38.68 -42.28
CA ILE A 479 35.40 -39.44 -43.18
C ILE A 479 34.93 -39.19 -44.61
N ALA A 480 35.83 -38.77 -45.50
CA ALA A 480 35.53 -38.52 -46.90
C ALA A 480 36.22 -39.58 -47.78
N GLU A 481 35.43 -40.44 -48.43
CA GLU A 481 35.93 -41.52 -49.27
C GLU A 481 35.27 -41.44 -50.66
N ALA A 482 36.08 -41.29 -51.71
CA ALA A 482 35.69 -41.38 -53.13
C ALA A 482 34.33 -40.75 -53.51
N GLY A 483 34.04 -39.54 -53.01
CA GLY A 483 32.82 -38.78 -53.33
C GLY A 483 31.67 -38.93 -52.31
N ARG A 484 31.84 -39.71 -51.23
CA ARG A 484 30.88 -39.86 -50.14
C ARG A 484 31.48 -39.37 -48.82
N VAL A 485 30.68 -38.66 -48.04
CA VAL A 485 31.01 -38.24 -46.67
C VAL A 485 30.25 -39.13 -45.69
N GLU A 486 30.97 -39.88 -44.85
CA GLU A 486 30.41 -40.68 -43.76
C GLU A 486 30.75 -40.05 -42.41
N LEU A 487 29.78 -39.95 -41.50
CA LEU A 487 29.96 -39.44 -40.15
C LEU A 487 29.95 -40.61 -39.16
N VAL A 488 31.10 -40.88 -38.55
CA VAL A 488 31.32 -42.01 -37.64
C VAL A 488 31.39 -41.54 -36.20
N ASP A 489 30.69 -42.22 -35.29
CA ASP A 489 30.77 -41.95 -33.86
C ASP A 489 32.15 -42.37 -33.31
N THR A 490 32.85 -41.48 -32.60
CA THR A 490 34.16 -41.81 -32.02
C THR A 490 34.11 -42.93 -30.99
N ARG A 491 32.93 -43.25 -30.42
CA ARG A 491 32.77 -44.38 -29.49
C ARG A 491 32.97 -45.73 -30.15
N VAL A 492 32.57 -45.88 -31.41
CA VAL A 492 32.65 -47.17 -32.12
C VAL A 492 34.03 -47.42 -32.73
N ILE A 493 34.99 -46.49 -32.59
CA ILE A 493 36.35 -46.63 -33.11
C ILE A 493 37.21 -47.30 -32.02
N VAL A 494 37.71 -48.50 -32.33
CA VAL A 494 38.51 -49.34 -31.43
C VAL A 494 39.97 -48.88 -31.41
N HIS A 495 40.58 -48.74 -32.59
CA HIS A 495 41.92 -48.18 -32.72
C HIS A 495 42.19 -47.62 -34.12
N CYS A 496 43.21 -46.77 -34.23
CA CYS A 496 43.68 -46.16 -35.46
C CYS A 496 45.09 -46.66 -35.78
N ARG A 497 45.36 -47.03 -37.03
CA ARG A 497 46.64 -47.55 -37.51
C ARG A 497 47.16 -46.71 -38.68
N GLY A 498 48.43 -46.35 -38.66
CA GLY A 498 49.06 -45.68 -39.81
C GLY A 498 49.27 -46.64 -40.98
N ALA A 499 48.79 -46.27 -42.17
CA ALA A 499 48.88 -47.02 -43.41
C ALA A 499 49.40 -46.12 -44.54
N GLY A 500 50.73 -45.95 -44.62
CA GLY A 500 51.35 -45.04 -45.59
C GLY A 500 50.99 -43.58 -45.30
N ASP A 501 50.42 -42.90 -46.31
CA ASP A 501 49.96 -41.51 -46.22
C ASP A 501 48.55 -41.38 -45.60
N TYR A 502 47.89 -42.51 -45.31
CA TYR A 502 46.54 -42.56 -44.75
C TYR A 502 46.52 -43.19 -43.35
N VAL A 503 45.41 -43.03 -42.64
CA VAL A 503 45.14 -43.69 -41.36
C VAL A 503 43.93 -44.60 -41.48
N GLU A 504 44.11 -45.86 -41.12
CA GLU A 504 43.05 -46.86 -40.99
C GLU A 504 42.37 -46.72 -39.62
N LEU A 505 41.05 -46.53 -39.62
CA LEU A 505 40.18 -46.51 -38.45
C LEU A 505 39.48 -47.86 -38.36
N LEU A 506 39.76 -48.64 -37.32
CA LEU A 506 39.08 -49.91 -37.08
C LEU A 506 37.86 -49.68 -36.17
N LEU A 507 36.69 -50.14 -36.64
CA LEU A 507 35.41 -50.05 -35.95
C LEU A 507 35.09 -51.31 -35.13
N GLU A 508 34.18 -51.20 -34.16
CA GLU A 508 33.68 -52.33 -33.36
C GLU A 508 33.06 -53.46 -34.22
N ASP A 509 32.46 -53.11 -35.37
CA ASP A 509 31.85 -54.06 -36.31
C ASP A 509 32.87 -54.75 -37.25
N GLY A 510 34.16 -54.47 -37.06
CA GLY A 510 35.26 -55.03 -37.85
C GLY A 510 35.51 -54.33 -39.18
N ARG A 511 34.75 -53.29 -39.55
CA ARG A 511 35.03 -52.49 -40.73
C ARG A 511 36.26 -51.61 -40.50
N THR A 512 37.06 -51.43 -41.56
CA THR A 512 38.19 -50.50 -41.58
C THR A 512 37.88 -49.35 -42.54
N LEU A 513 37.99 -48.12 -42.06
CA LEU A 513 37.80 -46.91 -42.88
C LEU A 513 39.11 -46.15 -43.03
N LEU A 514 39.36 -45.57 -44.21
CA LEU A 514 40.55 -44.77 -44.46
C LEU A 514 40.27 -43.28 -44.24
N HIS A 515 41.15 -42.62 -43.49
CA HIS A 515 41.12 -41.18 -43.25
C HIS A 515 42.38 -40.53 -43.83
N ASP A 516 42.21 -39.38 -44.48
CA ASP A 516 43.25 -38.53 -45.09
C ASP A 516 44.10 -37.73 -44.07
N ALA A 517 43.85 -37.87 -42.77
CA ALA A 517 44.57 -37.15 -41.74
C ALA A 517 45.81 -37.94 -41.29
N THR A 518 46.87 -37.24 -40.88
CA THR A 518 48.01 -37.88 -40.22
C THR A 518 47.62 -38.34 -38.81
N LEU A 519 48.30 -39.37 -38.27
CA LEU A 519 48.08 -39.80 -36.88
C LEU A 519 48.21 -38.65 -35.87
N SER A 520 49.16 -37.72 -36.08
CA SER A 520 49.30 -36.55 -35.21
C SER A 520 48.12 -35.58 -35.34
N GLY A 521 47.60 -35.36 -36.56
CA GLY A 521 46.40 -34.54 -36.76
C GLY A 521 45.12 -35.19 -36.22
N LEU A 522 45.06 -36.52 -36.21
CA LEU A 522 43.97 -37.28 -35.61
C LEU A 522 44.03 -37.24 -34.08
N GLU A 523 45.23 -37.30 -33.49
CA GLU A 523 45.49 -37.18 -32.04
C GLU A 523 44.95 -35.85 -31.46
N GLU A 524 45.01 -34.76 -32.24
CA GLU A 524 44.46 -33.45 -31.83
C GLU A 524 42.92 -33.35 -31.94
N LYS A 525 42.32 -34.09 -32.88
CA LYS A 525 40.88 -34.04 -33.17
C LYS A 525 40.06 -35.04 -32.35
N LEU A 526 40.70 -36.13 -31.91
CA LEU A 526 40.04 -37.19 -31.16
C LEU A 526 39.84 -36.81 -29.69
N PRO A 527 38.80 -37.36 -29.03
CA PRO A 527 38.59 -37.12 -27.61
C PRO A 527 39.73 -37.69 -26.76
N ALA A 528 39.85 -37.19 -25.52
CA ALA A 528 40.89 -37.62 -24.58
C ALA A 528 40.88 -39.12 -24.22
N THR A 529 39.85 -39.87 -24.64
CA THR A 529 39.80 -41.34 -24.56
C THR A 529 40.74 -42.03 -25.52
N PHE A 530 41.25 -41.35 -26.56
CA PHE A 530 42.23 -41.89 -27.50
C PHE A 530 43.66 -41.55 -27.05
N VAL A 531 44.50 -42.57 -26.94
CA VAL A 531 45.90 -42.41 -26.54
C VAL A 531 46.81 -42.99 -27.61
N ARG A 532 47.81 -42.20 -28.00
CA ARG A 532 48.87 -42.66 -28.90
C ARG A 532 49.83 -43.59 -28.17
N VAL A 533 49.74 -44.88 -28.45
CA VAL A 533 50.52 -45.93 -27.76
C VAL A 533 51.79 -46.32 -28.53
N HIS A 534 51.82 -46.06 -29.83
CA HIS A 534 52.94 -46.33 -30.71
C HIS A 534 53.07 -45.23 -31.77
N ARG A 535 54.22 -45.13 -32.44
CA ARG A 535 54.40 -44.18 -33.55
C ARG A 535 53.36 -44.34 -34.67
N SER A 536 52.84 -45.56 -34.82
CA SER A 536 51.87 -45.98 -35.85
C SER A 536 50.49 -46.34 -35.29
N HIS A 537 50.22 -46.19 -33.99
CA HIS A 537 48.92 -46.59 -33.40
C HIS A 537 48.40 -45.61 -32.36
N ILE A 538 47.10 -45.31 -32.46
CA ILE A 538 46.30 -44.61 -31.44
C ILE A 538 45.18 -45.57 -31.02
N VAL A 539 44.97 -45.76 -29.73
CA VAL A 539 44.00 -46.73 -29.20
C VAL A 539 42.95 -46.00 -28.37
N ASN A 540 41.69 -46.40 -28.51
CA ASN A 540 40.62 -45.95 -27.63
C ASN A 540 40.70 -46.74 -26.31
N MET A 541 40.93 -46.04 -25.20
CA MET A 541 41.16 -46.66 -23.90
C MET A 541 39.94 -47.44 -23.37
N SER A 542 38.74 -47.16 -23.88
CA SER A 542 37.51 -47.88 -23.52
C SER A 542 37.47 -49.33 -23.99
N HIS A 543 38.27 -49.70 -25.00
CA HIS A 543 38.30 -51.03 -25.62
C HIS A 543 39.48 -51.91 -25.16
N ILE A 544 40.28 -51.45 -24.19
CA ILE A 544 41.43 -52.20 -23.69
C ILE A 544 40.98 -53.26 -22.68
N VAL A 545 41.37 -54.52 -22.91
CA VAL A 545 41.13 -55.66 -22.01
C VAL A 545 42.33 -55.91 -21.10
N SER A 546 43.55 -55.91 -21.63
CA SER A 546 44.77 -56.14 -20.85
C SER A 546 45.99 -55.38 -21.39
N LEU A 547 46.97 -55.17 -20.52
CA LEU A 547 48.30 -54.66 -20.88
C LEU A 547 49.35 -55.64 -20.36
N ASP A 548 50.04 -56.32 -21.29
CA ASP A 548 51.11 -57.27 -20.98
C ASP A 548 52.48 -56.65 -21.27
N ARG A 549 53.47 -56.98 -20.44
CA ARG A 549 54.86 -56.52 -20.62
C ARG A 549 55.76 -57.72 -20.88
N ALA A 550 56.37 -57.78 -22.06
CA ALA A 550 57.35 -58.80 -22.38
C ALA A 550 58.69 -58.55 -21.64
N ALA A 551 59.46 -59.61 -21.41
CA ALA A 551 60.79 -59.53 -20.81
C ALA A 551 61.77 -58.62 -21.59
N SER A 552 61.52 -58.42 -22.89
CA SER A 552 62.24 -57.50 -23.78
C SER A 552 61.92 -56.02 -23.56
N GLY A 553 60.99 -55.70 -22.65
CA GLY A 553 60.60 -54.35 -22.28
C GLY A 553 59.55 -53.71 -23.20
N VAL A 554 59.18 -54.35 -24.32
CA VAL A 554 58.05 -53.95 -25.17
C VAL A 554 56.76 -54.44 -24.51
N GLY A 555 55.73 -53.59 -24.47
CA GLY A 555 54.41 -53.97 -23.98
C GLY A 555 53.41 -54.13 -25.11
N ARG A 556 52.34 -54.89 -24.85
CA ARG A 556 51.29 -55.21 -25.80
C ARG A 556 49.94 -54.98 -25.12
N LEU A 557 49.09 -54.19 -25.76
CA LEU A 557 47.69 -54.02 -25.38
C LEU A 557 46.86 -55.08 -26.09
N THR A 558 45.96 -55.72 -25.36
CA THR A 558 44.92 -56.58 -25.91
C THR A 558 43.62 -55.80 -25.90
N LEU A 559 42.98 -55.68 -27.07
CA LEU A 559 41.70 -55.00 -27.24
C LEU A 559 40.52 -56.01 -27.16
N ASP A 560 39.31 -55.51 -27.00
CA ASP A 560 38.08 -56.31 -26.88
C ASP A 560 37.73 -57.10 -28.15
N ASN A 561 38.13 -56.60 -29.31
CA ASN A 561 38.04 -57.31 -30.59
C ASN A 561 39.11 -58.41 -30.76
N GLY A 562 39.98 -58.61 -29.76
CA GLY A 562 41.06 -59.60 -29.77
C GLY A 562 42.38 -59.11 -30.37
N ASP A 563 42.44 -57.88 -30.87
CA ASP A 563 43.65 -57.35 -31.49
C ASP A 563 44.75 -57.04 -30.47
N GLY A 564 46.01 -57.31 -30.88
CA GLY A 564 47.19 -57.00 -30.09
C GLY A 564 47.95 -55.79 -30.62
N VAL A 565 47.89 -54.66 -29.92
CA VAL A 565 48.58 -53.41 -30.33
C VAL A 565 49.88 -53.21 -29.55
N PRO A 566 51.03 -52.99 -30.23
CA PRO A 566 52.31 -52.78 -29.55
C PRO A 566 52.36 -51.40 -28.87
N VAL A 567 53.01 -51.32 -27.72
CA VAL A 567 53.22 -50.08 -26.96
C VAL A 567 54.70 -49.74 -26.87
N SER A 568 55.05 -48.49 -27.19
CA SER A 568 56.42 -47.99 -27.13
C SER A 568 56.94 -47.94 -25.70
N ARG A 569 58.22 -48.32 -25.51
CA ARG A 569 58.92 -48.27 -24.20
C ARG A 569 58.82 -46.90 -23.51
N ARG A 570 58.92 -45.81 -24.27
CA ARG A 570 58.87 -44.44 -23.75
C ARG A 570 57.47 -44.03 -23.30
N VAL A 571 56.43 -44.62 -23.88
CA VAL A 571 55.02 -44.25 -23.68
C VAL A 571 54.35 -45.16 -22.64
N MET A 572 54.95 -46.31 -22.34
CA MET A 572 54.48 -47.28 -21.35
C MET A 572 54.05 -46.69 -20.00
N PRO A 573 54.83 -45.78 -19.35
CA PRO A 573 54.43 -45.22 -18.06
C PRO A 573 53.13 -44.42 -18.18
N ARG A 574 53.01 -43.60 -19.23
CA ARG A 574 51.82 -42.78 -19.51
C ARG A 574 50.58 -43.63 -19.76
N VAL A 575 50.70 -44.74 -20.50
CA VAL A 575 49.58 -45.67 -20.74
C VAL A 575 49.13 -46.34 -19.45
N ARG A 576 50.08 -46.74 -18.60
CA ARG A 576 49.78 -47.35 -17.29
C ARG A 576 49.08 -46.37 -16.36
N ASP A 577 49.52 -45.11 -16.33
CA ASP A 577 48.91 -44.06 -15.50
C ASP A 577 47.47 -43.76 -15.95
N VAL A 578 47.22 -43.69 -17.26
CA VAL A 578 45.87 -43.48 -17.81
C VAL A 578 44.96 -44.67 -17.52
N LEU A 579 45.44 -45.91 -17.68
CA LEU A 579 44.67 -47.11 -17.30
C LEU A 579 44.33 -47.12 -15.80
N ALA A 580 45.28 -46.77 -14.93
CA ALA A 580 45.05 -46.68 -13.49
C ALA A 580 44.01 -45.60 -13.13
N SER A 581 44.01 -44.46 -13.82
CA SER A 581 43.02 -43.39 -13.61
C SER A 581 41.62 -43.74 -14.13
N THR A 582 41.54 -44.53 -15.22
CA THR A 582 40.26 -44.90 -15.85
C THR A 582 39.47 -45.89 -14.98
N VAL A 583 40.16 -46.76 -14.22
CA VAL A 583 39.54 -47.68 -13.26
C VAL A 583 38.91 -46.95 -12.05
N SER A 584 39.44 -45.78 -11.65
CA SER A 584 38.84 -44.97 -10.56
C SER A 584 37.58 -44.20 -10.96
N GLY A 585 37.25 -44.10 -12.25
CA GLY A 585 36.09 -43.35 -12.76
C GLY A 585 34.80 -44.16 -12.93
N ARG A 586 34.86 -45.51 -12.82
CA ARG A 586 33.66 -46.37 -12.82
C ARG A 586 33.11 -46.42 -11.38
N GLY A 587 32.20 -45.49 -11.06
CA GLY A 587 31.32 -45.67 -9.90
C GLY A 587 30.56 -47.00 -10.04
N PRO A 588 30.25 -47.69 -8.93
CA PRO A 588 29.60 -49.00 -8.98
C PRO A 588 28.24 -48.87 -9.66
N THR A 589 28.07 -49.53 -10.80
CA THR A 589 26.75 -49.84 -11.35
C THR A 589 26.11 -50.91 -10.48
N ALA A 590 25.08 -50.51 -9.74
CA ALA A 590 24.07 -51.38 -9.15
C ALA A 590 22.71 -50.74 -9.42
#